data_AF-A0A7Y2F822-F1
#
_entry.id   AF-A0A7Y2F822-F1
#
_cell.length_a   1.000
_cell.length_b   1.000
_cell.length_c   1.000
_cell.angle_alpha   90.00
_cell.angle_beta   90.00
_cell.angle_gamma   90.00
#
_symmetry.space_group_name_H-M   'P 1'
#
loop_
_entity.id
_entity.type
_entity.pdbx_description
1 polymer ?
#
loop_
_entity_poly.entity_id
_entity_poly.type
_entity_poly.pdbx_seq_one_letter_code
_entity_poly.pdbx_strand_id
1 'polypeptide(L)' 'MTVELVPCPHCGGDIDIDANFCRHCGSSDTDGWKQSWDTDDADAMTEDGDFDEDGDFDYDDYV' A
#
# COMPACT_ATOMS: atom_id res chain seq x y z
N MET A 1 0.84 2.22 -35.52
CA MET A 1 0.14 2.51 -34.25
C MET A 1 1.11 2.14 -33.15
N THR A 2 1.67 3.14 -32.47
CA THR A 2 2.56 2.94 -31.32
C THR A 2 1.69 3.08 -30.07
N VAL A 3 1.64 2.03 -29.26
CA VAL A 3 0.89 2.03 -28.01
C VAL A 3 1.80 2.59 -26.92
N GLU A 4 1.34 3.61 -26.19
CA GLU A 4 2.06 4.20 -25.08
C GLU A 4 1.69 3.45 -23.79
N LEU A 5 2.69 2.84 -23.16
CA LEU A 5 2.53 2.01 -21.98
C LEU A 5 2.99 2.79 -20.74
N VAL A 6 2.17 2.75 -19.70
CA VAL A 6 2.44 3.32 -18.38
C VAL A 6 2.35 2.21 -17.31
N PRO A 7 3.14 2.26 -16.24
CA PRO A 7 3.04 1.28 -15.17
C PRO A 7 1.76 1.49 -14.35
N CYS A 8 1.06 0.41 -14.06
CA CYS A 8 -0.14 0.43 -13.24
C CYS A 8 0.21 0.91 -11.82
N PRO A 9 -0.48 1.92 -11.28
CA PRO A 9 -0.18 2.43 -9.95
C PRO A 9 -0.54 1.42 -8.84
N HIS A 10 -1.37 0.41 -9.14
CA HIS A 10 -1.78 -0.63 -8.18
C HIS A 10 -0.77 -1.76 -8.02
N CYS A 11 -0.28 -2.32 -9.13
CA CYS A 11 0.60 -3.49 -9.12
C CYS A 11 1.97 -3.29 -9.80
N GLY A 12 2.17 -2.16 -10.47
CA GLY A 12 3.40 -1.87 -11.24
C GLY A 12 3.46 -2.53 -12.63
N GLY A 13 2.43 -3.27 -13.06
CA GLY A 13 2.42 -3.91 -14.38
C GLY A 13 2.16 -2.93 -15.52
N ASP A 14 2.78 -3.14 -16.68
CA ASP A 14 2.64 -2.28 -17.85
C ASP A 14 1.22 -2.31 -18.43
N ILE A 15 0.60 -1.15 -18.56
CA ILE A 15 -0.75 -0.99 -19.09
C ILE A 15 -0.79 0.14 -20.12
N ASP A 16 -1.78 0.08 -21.01
CA ASP A 16 -2.02 1.14 -21.99
C ASP A 16 -2.48 2.41 -21.26
N ILE A 17 -2.07 3.58 -21.74
CA ILE A 17 -2.55 4.86 -21.22
C ILE A 17 -4.06 5.02 -21.39
N ASP A 18 -4.65 4.40 -22.42
CA ASP A 18 -6.09 4.39 -22.67
C ASP A 18 -6.78 3.13 -22.08
N ALA A 19 -6.07 2.30 -21.29
CA ALA A 19 -6.68 1.13 -20.66
C ALA A 19 -7.72 1.56 -19.61
N ASN A 20 -8.90 0.93 -19.62
CA ASN A 20 -9.93 1.17 -18.59
C ASN A 20 -9.68 0.35 -17.32
N PHE A 21 -8.93 -0.74 -17.43
CA PHE A 21 -8.56 -1.59 -16.29
C PHE A 21 -7.21 -2.29 -16.53
N CYS A 22 -6.52 -2.62 -15.44
CA CYS A 22 -5.26 -3.32 -15.49
C CYS A 22 -5.46 -4.82 -15.74
N ARG A 23 -4.83 -5.37 -16.78
CA ARG A 23 -4.88 -6.82 -17.07
C ARG A 23 -4.03 -7.69 -16.14
N HIS A 24 -3.18 -7.07 -15.32
CA HIS A 24 -2.31 -7.78 -14.38
C HIS A 24 -2.97 -7.99 -13.02
N CYS A 25 -3.59 -6.95 -12.44
CA CYS A 25 -4.24 -7.04 -11.12
C CYS A 25 -5.78 -6.94 -11.14
N GLY A 26 -6.39 -6.48 -12.24
CA GLY A 26 -7.82 -6.29 -12.34
C GLY A 26 -8.34 -4.94 -11.82
N SER A 27 -7.48 -4.07 -11.29
CA SER A 27 -7.87 -2.73 -10.83
C SER A 27 -8.39 -1.90 -12.00
N SER A 28 -9.52 -1.23 -11.80
CA SER A 28 -10.22 -0.41 -12.79
C SER A 28 -10.41 1.01 -12.28
N ASP A 29 -10.99 1.89 -13.11
CA ASP A 29 -11.32 3.27 -12.73
C ASP A 29 -12.17 3.35 -11.45
N THR A 30 -12.99 2.33 -11.20
CA THR A 30 -13.86 2.25 -10.02
C THR A 30 -13.15 1.83 -8.75
N ASP A 31 -12.08 1.03 -8.86
CA ASP A 31 -11.28 0.55 -7.71
C ASP A 31 -10.20 1.56 -7.29
N GLY A 32 -10.06 2.66 -8.04
CA GLY A 32 -9.05 3.67 -7.79
C GLY A 32 -7.73 3.31 -8.46
N TRP A 33 -7.52 3.86 -9.66
CA TRP A 33 -6.17 4.05 -10.15
C TRP A 33 -5.52 5.01 -9.17
N LYS A 34 -4.46 4.60 -8.47
CA LYS A 34 -3.81 5.49 -7.51
C LYS A 34 -3.28 6.68 -8.29
N GLN A 35 -4.02 7.78 -8.23
CA GLN A 35 -3.57 9.01 -8.82
C GLN A 35 -2.36 9.44 -8.03
N SER A 36 -1.39 9.90 -8.81
CA SER A 36 -0.04 10.25 -8.42
C SER A 36 0.18 10.50 -6.92
N TRP A 37 0.88 9.57 -6.26
CA TRP A 37 1.88 9.87 -5.22
C TRP A 37 1.56 11.12 -4.39
N ASP A 38 0.51 11.04 -3.56
CA ASP A 38 0.41 11.85 -2.35
C ASP A 38 1.56 11.41 -1.43
N THR A 39 2.74 11.96 -1.68
CA THR A 39 3.86 11.92 -0.73
C THR A 39 3.75 13.15 0.17
N ASP A 40 2.53 13.42 0.65
CA ASP A 40 2.23 14.60 1.47
C ASP A 40 1.17 14.32 2.54
N ASP A 41 1.07 13.08 3.05
CA ASP A 41 0.47 12.84 4.38
C ASP A 41 1.59 12.75 5.41
N ALA A 42 2.14 13.92 5.70
CA ALA A 42 2.89 14.19 6.91
C ALA A 42 1.92 14.30 8.09
N ASP A 43 1.15 13.24 8.43
CA ASP A 43 0.32 13.23 9.65
C ASP A 43 -0.06 11.82 10.14
N ALA A 44 0.94 10.95 10.33
CA ALA A 44 0.85 9.83 11.27
C ALA A 44 1.60 10.17 12.58
N MET A 45 1.15 11.24 13.24
CA MET A 45 1.19 11.39 14.70
C MET A 45 -0.29 11.41 15.07
N THR A 46 -0.89 10.39 15.67
CA THR A 46 -0.78 10.00 17.08
C THR A 46 -1.09 8.50 17.14
N GLU A 47 -0.36 7.69 17.88
CA GLU A 47 -0.77 7.41 19.26
C GLU A 47 0.47 6.86 19.96
N ASP A 48 1.03 7.69 20.83
CA ASP A 48 1.64 7.33 22.10
C ASP A 48 0.93 6.14 22.77
N GLY A 49 1.21 4.94 22.25
CA GLY A 49 1.03 3.70 22.98
C GLY A 49 2.10 3.63 24.05
N ASP A 50 1.78 4.20 25.21
CA ASP A 50 2.36 3.80 26.49
C ASP A 50 2.23 2.27 26.59
N PHE A 51 3.31 1.55 26.27
CA PHE A 51 3.42 0.15 26.64
C PHE A 51 3.77 0.14 28.12
N ASP A 52 2.73 0.41 28.94
CA ASP A 52 2.70 0.11 30.36
C ASP A 52 3.21 -1.32 30.52
N GLU A 53 4.39 -1.40 31.16
CA GLU A 53 4.72 -2.20 32.34
C GLU A 53 4.17 -3.65 32.40
N ASP A 54 5.04 -4.57 32.84
CA ASP A 54 4.72 -5.96 33.22
C ASP A 54 4.33 -6.98 32.13
N GLY A 55 5.23 -7.12 31.14
CA GLY A 55 5.31 -8.32 30.31
C GLY A 55 6.58 -9.15 30.57
N ASP A 56 7.00 -9.33 31.83
CA ASP A 56 8.05 -10.30 32.15
C ASP A 56 7.47 -11.71 31.95
N PHE A 57 7.64 -12.23 30.74
CA PHE A 57 7.47 -13.66 30.49
C PHE A 57 8.59 -14.38 31.22
N ASP A 58 8.36 -14.73 32.48
CA ASP A 58 9.25 -15.56 33.29
C ASP A 58 9.50 -16.90 32.57
N TYR A 59 10.61 -16.97 31.83
CA TYR A 59 11.04 -18.16 31.09
C TYR A 59 11.57 -19.25 32.05
N ASP A 60 11.74 -18.92 33.33
CA ASP A 60 12.37 -19.78 34.32
C ASP A 60 11.37 -20.55 35.23
N ASP A 61 10.05 -20.46 35.03
CA ASP A 61 9.05 -21.31 35.74
C ASP A 61 8.91 -22.72 35.16
N TYR A 62 9.48 -22.99 33.98
CA TYR A 62 9.38 -24.27 33.28
C TYR A 62 10.65 -25.14 33.33
N VAL A 63 11.49 -24.97 34.35
CA VAL A 63 12.60 -25.92 34.65
C VAL A 63 12.61 -26.32 36.12
#